data_AF-K1R7D9-F1
#
_entry.id   AF-K1R7D9-F1
#
_cell.length_a   1.000
_cell.length_b   1.000
_cell.length_c   1.000
_cell.angle_alpha   90.00
_cell.angle_beta   90.00
_cell.angle_gamma   90.00
#
_symmetry.space_group_name_H-M   'P 1'
#
loop_
_entity.id
_entity.type
_entity.pdbx_description
1 polymer ?
#
loop_
_entity_poly.entity_id
_entity_poly.type
_entity_poly.pdbx_seq_one_letter_code
_entity_poly.pdbx_strand_id
1 'polypeptide(L)'
;MADFQKSDFIAAENRKVEFNNPTLEFNHRTARVAIELKPGTGFTSVAGATVSLVSLSADNGNPTAIKTYNASGNTYEALTAPQIVAAGKPFVKVELGGGTFYFRRRTTSY
;
A
#
# COMPACT_ATOMS: atom_id res chain seq x y z
N MET A 1 3.90 -8.70 10.42
CA MET A 1 5.19 -8.09 10.03
C MET A 1 6.01 -9.00 9.13
N ALA A 2 6.25 -10.27 9.49
CA ALA A 2 6.94 -11.23 8.61
C ALA A 2 6.28 -11.42 7.23
N ASP A 3 4.94 -11.47 7.18
CA ASP A 3 4.20 -11.55 5.90
C ASP A 3 4.38 -10.32 5.00
N PHE A 4 4.59 -9.13 5.58
CA PHE A 4 4.77 -7.89 4.82
C PHE A 4 6.17 -7.82 4.20
N GLN A 5 7.22 -8.12 4.97
CA GLN A 5 8.58 -8.17 4.46
C GLN A 5 8.75 -9.27 3.40
N LYS A 6 8.07 -10.42 3.56
CA LYS A 6 8.05 -11.49 2.55
C LYS A 6 7.33 -11.12 1.26
N SER A 7 6.48 -10.10 1.29
CA SER A 7 5.71 -9.65 0.13
C SER A 7 6.38 -8.53 -0.68
N ASP A 8 7.49 -7.97 -0.20
CA ASP A 8 8.28 -6.98 -0.95
C ASP A 8 9.13 -7.70 -2.01
N PHE A 9 8.56 -7.78 -3.22
CA PHE A 9 9.16 -8.55 -4.30
C PHE A 9 10.20 -7.72 -5.04
N ILE A 10 11.43 -8.22 -5.02
CA ILE A 10 12.60 -7.61 -5.65
C ILE A 10 13.14 -8.60 -6.68
N ALA A 11 13.25 -8.18 -7.94
CA ALA A 11 13.70 -9.07 -9.03
C ALA A 11 14.66 -8.38 -10.01
N ALA A 12 15.59 -9.17 -10.54
CA ALA A 12 16.48 -8.82 -11.65
C ALA A 12 16.04 -9.62 -12.90
N GLU A 13 15.00 -9.14 -13.58
CA GLU A 13 14.45 -9.78 -14.77
C GLU A 13 15.25 -9.41 -16.04
N ASN A 14 15.39 -10.35 -16.98
CA ASN A 14 15.99 -10.14 -18.31
C ASN A 14 17.42 -9.56 -18.32
N ARG A 15 18.27 -9.93 -17.34
CA ARG A 15 19.67 -9.46 -17.28
C ARG A 15 20.64 -10.46 -17.91
N LYS A 16 21.48 -9.95 -18.82
CA LYS A 16 22.64 -10.67 -19.35
C LYS A 16 23.74 -10.64 -18.30
N VAL A 17 24.16 -11.82 -17.84
CA VAL A 17 25.25 -11.99 -16.86
C VAL A 17 26.55 -12.23 -17.62
N GLU A 18 27.57 -11.41 -17.38
CA GLU A 18 28.90 -11.58 -17.98
C GLU A 18 29.86 -12.24 -17.00
N PHE A 19 30.64 -13.22 -17.49
CA PHE A 19 31.43 -14.13 -16.66
C PHE A 19 32.52 -13.42 -15.83
N ASN A 20 33.02 -12.28 -16.30
CA ASN A 20 34.15 -11.58 -15.69
C ASN A 20 33.74 -10.44 -14.75
N ASN A 21 32.48 -10.01 -14.78
CA ASN A 21 31.93 -8.98 -13.88
C ASN A 21 30.39 -9.01 -13.85
N PRO A 22 29.78 -10.00 -13.19
CA PRO A 22 28.33 -10.14 -13.20
C PRO A 22 27.66 -9.09 -12.30
N THR A 23 26.99 -8.11 -12.90
CA THR A 23 26.15 -7.16 -12.16
C THR A 23 24.67 -7.54 -12.29
N LEU A 24 24.01 -7.79 -11.16
CA LEU A 24 22.55 -7.96 -11.09
C LEU A 24 21.92 -6.70 -10.51
N GLU A 25 21.14 -6.00 -11.34
CA GLU A 25 20.36 -4.85 -10.91
C GLU A 25 18.94 -5.29 -10.57
N PHE A 26 18.59 -5.12 -9.30
CA PHE A 26 17.29 -5.51 -8.77
C PHE A 26 16.36 -4.30 -8.67
N ASN A 27 15.09 -4.49 -9.00
CA ASN A 27 14.06 -3.47 -8.83
C ASN A 27 12.96 -3.98 -7.90
N HIS A 28 12.45 -3.10 -7.03
CA HIS A 28 11.20 -3.35 -6.31
C HIS A 28 10.05 -3.41 -7.31
N ARG A 29 9.23 -4.46 -7.22
CA ARG A 29 8.03 -4.64 -8.04
C ARG A 29 6.75 -4.37 -7.26
N THR A 30 6.87 -3.88 -6.03
CA THR A 30 5.75 -3.44 -5.20
C THR A 30 5.83 -1.93 -4.93
N ALA A 31 4.66 -1.31 -4.77
CA ALA A 31 4.52 0.03 -4.23
C ALA A 31 4.09 -0.05 -2.75
N ARG A 32 4.83 0.63 -1.88
CA ARG A 32 4.50 0.77 -0.45
C ARG A 32 3.55 1.94 -0.25
N VAL A 33 2.45 1.69 0.45
CA VAL A 33 1.48 2.71 0.85
C VAL A 33 1.53 2.87 2.36
N ALA A 34 1.74 4.10 2.83
CA ALA A 34 1.68 4.47 4.24
C ALA A 34 0.48 5.40 4.48
N ILE A 35 -0.32 5.09 5.49
CA ILE A 35 -1.53 5.82 5.88
C ILE A 35 -1.41 6.22 7.34
N GLU A 36 -1.29 7.51 7.60
CA GLU A 36 -1.29 8.06 8.96
C GLU A 36 -2.68 8.61 9.28
N LEU A 37 -3.33 8.08 10.31
CA LEU A 37 -4.58 8.62 10.82
C LEU A 37 -4.31 9.73 11.84
N LYS A 38 -4.93 10.90 11.64
CA LYS A 38 -4.86 12.03 12.57
C LYS A 38 -6.25 12.31 13.12
N PRO A 39 -6.42 12.44 14.45
CA PRO A 39 -7.68 12.91 15.01
C PRO A 39 -8.05 14.28 14.41
N GLY A 40 -9.28 14.39 13.93
CA GLY A 40 -9.83 15.68 13.48
C GLY A 40 -10.22 16.56 14.66
N THR A 41 -10.55 17.82 14.39
CA THR A 41 -11.04 18.76 15.40
C THR A 41 -12.24 18.17 16.16
N GLY A 42 -12.18 18.20 17.50
CA GLY A 42 -13.21 17.63 18.37
C GLY A 42 -13.04 16.14 18.69
N PHE A 43 -12.01 15.48 18.16
CA PHE A 43 -11.67 14.09 18.47
C PHE A 43 -10.27 14.00 19.07
N THR A 44 -10.10 13.14 20.08
CA THR A 44 -8.82 12.96 20.78
C THR A 44 -8.06 11.70 20.36
N SER A 45 -8.73 10.77 19.67
CA SER A 45 -8.16 9.47 19.34
C SER A 45 -8.79 8.86 18.09
N VAL A 46 -7.99 8.05 17.39
CA VAL A 46 -8.39 7.17 16.28
C VAL A 46 -8.16 5.70 16.63
N ALA A 47 -8.01 5.39 17.93
CA ALA A 47 -7.82 4.04 18.42
C ALA A 47 -9.01 3.14 18.05
N GLY A 48 -8.72 1.88 17.72
CA GLY A 48 -9.73 0.93 17.24
C GLY A 48 -10.10 1.10 15.76
N ALA A 49 -9.44 2.01 15.03
CA ALA A 49 -9.61 2.09 13.59
C ALA A 49 -9.11 0.81 12.90
N THR A 50 -9.89 0.31 11.95
CA THR A 50 -9.44 -0.68 10.97
C THR A 50 -9.24 0.01 9.64
N VAL A 51 -8.04 -0.15 9.05
CA VAL A 51 -7.70 0.45 7.74
C VAL A 51 -7.51 -0.68 6.73
N SER A 52 -8.11 -0.52 5.54
CA SER A 52 -7.92 -1.43 4.42
C SER A 52 -7.76 -0.66 3.11
N LEU A 53 -6.96 -1.20 2.20
CA LEU A 53 -6.93 -0.75 0.82
C LEU A 53 -8.01 -1.49 0.02
N VAL A 54 -8.76 -0.74 -0.80
CA VAL A 54 -9.86 -1.27 -1.62
C VAL A 54 -9.69 -0.83 -3.07
N SER A 55 -10.27 -1.55 -4.02
CA SER A 55 -10.18 -1.22 -5.46
C SER A 55 -8.76 -1.14 -6.04
N LEU A 56 -7.75 -1.61 -5.30
CA LEU A 56 -6.37 -1.74 -5.76
C LEU A 56 -6.08 -3.20 -6.08
N SER A 57 -5.15 -3.39 -7.01
CA SER A 57 -4.80 -4.70 -7.52
C SER A 57 -3.52 -5.28 -6.92
N ALA A 58 -3.55 -6.60 -6.74
CA ALA A 58 -2.42 -7.48 -6.44
C ALA A 58 -1.94 -8.22 -7.71
N ASP A 59 -2.34 -7.75 -8.90
CA ASP A 59 -2.01 -8.35 -10.19
C ASP A 59 -0.51 -8.64 -10.34
N ASN A 60 -0.21 -9.66 -11.12
CA ASN A 60 1.12 -10.27 -11.28
C ASN A 60 1.71 -10.83 -9.98
N GLY A 61 0.88 -11.09 -8.97
CA GLY A 61 1.30 -11.74 -7.72
C GLY A 61 2.18 -10.87 -6.81
N ASN A 62 2.22 -9.56 -7.07
CA ASN A 62 3.07 -8.60 -6.38
C ASN A 62 2.24 -7.50 -5.72
N PRO A 63 1.77 -7.68 -4.47
CA PRO A 63 1.88 -8.87 -3.62
C PRO A 63 0.81 -9.93 -3.91
N THR A 64 0.92 -11.15 -3.36
CA THR A 64 -0.11 -12.21 -3.49
C THR A 64 -1.49 -11.79 -2.96
N ALA A 65 -1.50 -10.95 -1.92
CA ALA A 65 -2.70 -10.31 -1.40
C ALA A 65 -2.33 -8.96 -0.80
N ILE A 66 -3.21 -7.97 -0.95
CA ILE A 66 -3.05 -6.68 -0.29
C ILE A 66 -3.51 -6.83 1.15
N LYS A 67 -2.57 -6.77 2.09
CA LYS A 67 -2.85 -6.77 3.53
C LYS A 67 -2.38 -5.47 4.13
N THR A 68 -3.29 -4.78 4.80
CA THR A 68 -2.97 -3.61 5.62
C THR A 68 -2.68 -4.06 7.05
N TYR A 69 -1.65 -3.50 7.67
CA TYR A 69 -1.32 -3.74 9.08
C TYR A 69 -0.98 -2.42 9.78
N ASN A 70 -1.19 -2.38 11.09
CA ASN A 70 -0.73 -1.27 11.92
C ASN A 70 0.80 -1.38 12.08
N ALA A 71 1.53 -0.44 11.52
CA ALA A 71 2.99 -0.42 11.57
C ALA A 71 3.49 0.16 12.90
N SER A 72 2.89 1.27 13.34
CA SER A 72 3.12 1.88 14.64
C SER A 72 2.09 2.97 14.91
N GLY A 73 1.64 3.09 16.17
CA GLY A 73 0.71 4.15 16.58
C GLY A 73 -0.53 4.23 15.67
N ASN A 74 -0.69 5.36 14.98
CA ASN A 74 -1.79 5.60 14.04
C ASN A 74 -1.41 5.38 12.56
N THR A 75 -0.25 4.78 12.31
CA THR A 75 0.30 4.56 10.98
C THR A 75 0.06 3.12 10.54
N TYR A 76 -0.49 2.98 9.35
CA TYR A 76 -0.79 1.71 8.70
C TYR A 76 -0.03 1.60 7.40
N GLU A 77 0.35 0.38 7.05
CA GLU A 77 1.08 0.11 5.83
C GLU A 77 0.52 -1.08 5.07
N ALA A 78 0.69 -1.05 3.75
CA ALA A 78 0.39 -2.16 2.86
C ALA A 78 1.31 -2.10 1.62
N LEU A 79 1.50 -3.26 0.99
CA LEU A 79 2.11 -3.36 -0.33
C LEU A 79 1.02 -3.56 -1.38
N THR A 80 1.27 -3.04 -2.57
CA THR A 80 0.40 -3.15 -3.74
C THR A 80 1.24 -3.32 -5.00
N ALA A 81 0.64 -3.75 -6.11
CA ALA A 81 1.29 -3.66 -7.41
C ALA A 81 1.39 -2.18 -7.83
N PRO A 82 2.48 -1.74 -8.48
CA PRO A 82 2.55 -0.43 -9.13
C PRO A 82 1.39 -0.25 -10.10
N GLN A 83 0.53 0.74 -9.84
CA GLN A 83 -0.70 0.95 -10.60
C GLN A 83 -1.17 2.39 -10.56
N ILE A 84 -2.04 2.76 -11.49
CA ILE A 84 -2.68 4.07 -11.53
C ILE A 84 -3.92 4.06 -10.61
N VAL A 85 -3.92 4.93 -9.60
CA VAL A 85 -5.13 5.17 -8.78
C VAL A 85 -6.06 6.12 -9.52
N ALA A 86 -7.20 5.57 -9.96
CA ALA A 86 -8.23 6.32 -10.67
C ALA A 86 -8.85 7.41 -9.78
N ALA A 87 -9.03 8.61 -10.34
CA ALA A 87 -9.74 9.69 -9.66
C ALA A 87 -11.19 9.30 -9.36
N GLY A 88 -11.72 9.76 -8.21
CA GLY A 88 -13.09 9.48 -7.78
C GLY A 88 -13.34 8.04 -7.30
N LYS A 89 -12.44 7.08 -7.53
CA LYS A 89 -12.57 5.72 -7.00
C LYS A 89 -12.00 5.63 -5.56
N PRO A 90 -12.73 5.01 -4.62
CA PRO A 90 -12.20 4.75 -3.28
C PRO A 90 -11.00 3.83 -3.35
N PHE A 91 -9.94 4.18 -2.63
CA PHE A 91 -8.75 3.34 -2.52
C PHE A 91 -8.32 3.06 -1.06
N VAL A 92 -8.84 3.83 -0.10
CA VAL A 92 -8.70 3.55 1.34
C VAL A 92 -10.08 3.49 1.97
N LYS A 93 -10.30 2.46 2.79
CA LYS A 93 -11.47 2.31 3.68
C LYS A 93 -10.98 2.36 5.13
N VAL A 94 -11.66 3.15 5.96
CA VAL A 94 -11.42 3.24 7.40
C VAL A 94 -12.72 2.93 8.13
N GLU A 95 -12.68 1.99 9.05
CA GLU A 95 -13.77 1.65 9.95
C GLU A 95 -13.42 2.11 11.36
N LEU A 96 -14.24 2.98 11.94
CA LEU A 96 -13.97 3.58 13.26
C LEU A 96 -15.29 4.00 13.92
N GLY A 97 -15.48 3.63 15.20
CA GLY A 97 -16.63 4.07 15.99
C GLY A 97 -17.99 3.65 15.40
N GLY A 98 -18.05 2.53 14.68
CA GLY A 98 -19.25 2.06 13.97
C GLY A 98 -19.48 2.70 12.60
N GLY A 99 -18.69 3.71 12.21
CA GLY A 99 -18.73 4.34 10.90
C GLY A 99 -17.80 3.67 9.89
N THR A 100 -18.15 3.75 8.61
CA THR A 100 -17.29 3.38 7.48
C THR A 100 -17.00 4.59 6.61
N PHE A 101 -15.73 4.90 6.39
CA PHE A 101 -15.26 6.07 5.66
C PHE A 101 -14.42 5.66 4.45
N TYR A 102 -14.64 6.30 3.32
CA TYR A 102 -13.95 6.00 2.05
C TYR A 102 -13.20 7.22 1.53
N PHE A 103 -11.90 7.05 1.28
CA PHE A 103 -11.03 8.09 0.74
C PHE A 103 -10.74 7.84 -0.75
N ARG A 104 -10.77 8.92 -1.52
CA ARG A 104 -10.68 8.93 -2.98
C ARG A 104 -9.65 9.94 -3.42
N ARG A 105 -8.96 9.66 -4.54
CA ARG A 105 -8.16 10.69 -5.20
C ARG A 105 -9.11 11.76 -5.74
N ARG A 106 -8.84 13.03 -5.43
CA ARG A 106 -9.64 14.16 -5.92
C ARG A 106 -9.57 14.21 -7.45
N THR A 107 -10.71 14.40 -8.08
CA THR A 107 -10.77 14.76 -9.49
C THR A 107 -10.38 16.23 -9.61
N THR A 108 -9.34 16.54 -10.36
CA THR A 108 -9.07 17.92 -10.78
C THR A 108 -9.94 18.21 -11.99
N SER A 109 -10.89 19.12 -11.85
CA SER A 109 -11.56 19.74 -12.99
C SER A 109 -10.68 20.91 -13.47
N TYR A 110 -10.38 20.96 -14.77
CA TYR A 110 -9.70 22.09 -15.41
C TYR A 110 -10.70 23.19 -15.78
#